data_AF-A0AA41W7Q1-F1
#
_entry.id   AF-A0AA41W7Q1-F1
#
_cell.length_a   1.000
_cell.length_b   1.000
_cell.length_c   1.000
_cell.angle_alpha   90.00
_cell.angle_beta   90.00
_cell.angle_gamma   90.00
#
_symmetry.space_group_name_H-M   'P 1'
#
loop_
_entity.id
_entity.type
_entity.pdbx_description
1 polymer ?
#
loop_
_entity_poly.entity_id
_entity_poly.type
_entity_poly.pdbx_seq_one_letter_code
_entity_poly.pdbx_strand_id
1 'polypeptide(L)' 'MAHATSRLSDSQVKHAKPKQSEYCLADGGGLNLRVLAIGTKTWLLNYQRPGTKKRTNISLGPYPEVTLAAARDLRLEAR' A
#
# COMPACT_ATOMS: atom_id res chain seq x y z
N MET A 1 8.83 -17.83 -11.10
CA MET A 1 7.67 -17.25 -11.81
C MET A 1 7.36 -15.90 -11.16
N ALA A 2 7.42 -14.79 -11.89
CA ALA A 2 7.06 -13.48 -11.35
C ALA A 2 5.55 -13.44 -11.15
N HIS A 3 5.06 -13.39 -9.91
CA HIS A 3 3.65 -13.14 -9.66
C HIS A 3 3.31 -11.76 -10.23
N ALA A 4 2.55 -11.73 -11.33
CA ALA A 4 1.95 -10.51 -11.83
C ALA A 4 1.13 -9.89 -10.69
N THR A 5 1.61 -8.79 -10.13
CA THR A 5 0.89 -8.09 -9.07
C THR A 5 -0.32 -7.43 -9.71
N SER A 6 -1.51 -8.01 -9.51
CA SER A 6 -2.75 -7.39 -9.99
C SER A 6 -2.96 -6.08 -9.23
N ARG A 7 -3.04 -4.97 -9.97
CA ARG A 7 -3.34 -3.65 -9.41
C ARG A 7 -4.65 -3.69 -8.64
N LEU A 8 -4.71 -3.00 -7.50
CA LEU A 8 -5.93 -2.90 -6.72
C LEU A 8 -6.94 -1.99 -7.43
N SER A 9 -8.21 -2.30 -7.25
CA SER A 9 -9.33 -1.40 -7.56
C SER A 9 -9.88 -0.75 -6.29
N ASP A 10 -10.52 0.42 -6.43
CA ASP A 10 -11.19 1.08 -5.30
C ASP A 10 -12.24 0.17 -4.63
N SER A 11 -12.93 -0.68 -5.40
CA SER A 11 -13.86 -1.66 -4.84
C SER A 11 -13.14 -2.67 -3.95
N GLN A 12 -12.00 -3.22 -4.38
CA GLN A 12 -11.20 -4.15 -3.57
C GLN A 12 -10.71 -3.50 -2.27
N VAL A 13 -10.23 -2.26 -2.33
CA VAL A 13 -9.78 -1.48 -1.16
C VAL A 13 -10.93 -1.24 -0.19
N LYS A 14 -12.10 -0.83 -0.70
CA LYS A 14 -13.30 -0.57 0.09
C LYS A 14 -13.80 -1.85 0.77
N HIS A 15 -13.88 -2.95 0.03
CA HIS A 15 -14.36 -4.24 0.52
C HIS A 15 -13.33 -5.04 1.32
N ALA A 16 -12.07 -4.60 1.40
CA ALA A 16 -11.07 -5.21 2.26
C ALA A 16 -11.51 -5.14 3.73
N LYS A 17 -11.77 -6.29 4.34
CA LYS A 17 -12.22 -6.41 5.74
C LYS A 17 -11.06 -6.87 6.63
N PRO A 18 -10.98 -6.39 7.88
CA PRO A 18 -10.03 -6.95 8.84
C PRO A 18 -10.18 -8.46 8.95
N LYS A 19 -9.03 -9.14 9.08
CA LYS A 19 -8.94 -10.59 9.36
C LYS A 19 -8.41 -10.80 10.78
N GLN A 20 -8.29 -12.06 11.20
CA GLN A 20 -7.68 -12.40 12.50
C GLN A 20 -6.26 -11.83 12.67
N SER A 21 -5.50 -11.69 11.58
CA SER A 21 -4.17 -11.10 11.56
C SER A 21 -4.09 -9.96 10.56
N GLU A 22 -3.09 -9.10 10.75
CA GLU A 22 -2.78 -8.07 9.77
C GLU A 22 -2.34 -8.67 8.44
N TYR A 23 -2.74 -8.02 7.35
CA TYR A 23 -2.34 -8.44 6.02
C TYR A 23 -2.15 -7.24 5.09
N CYS A 24 -1.37 -7.45 4.03
CA CYS A 24 -1.11 -6.44 3.02
C CYS A 24 -1.69 -6.86 1.68
N LEU A 25 -2.37 -5.93 1.00
CA LEU A 25 -2.80 -6.08 -0.39
C LEU A 25 -1.87 -5.28 -1.28
N ALA A 26 -1.23 -5.92 -2.26
CA ALA A 26 -0.27 -5.25 -3.13
C ALA A 26 -0.97 -4.56 -4.31
N ASP A 27 -0.68 -3.28 -4.53
CA ASP A 27 -1.10 -2.52 -5.72
C ASP A 27 -0.04 -2.54 -6.83
N GLY A 28 1.20 -2.91 -6.48
CA GLY A 28 2.34 -2.95 -7.39
C GLY A 28 3.21 -1.69 -7.35
N GLY A 29 4.43 -1.81 -7.87
CA GLY A 29 5.44 -0.75 -7.77
C GLY A 29 5.84 -0.40 -6.33
N GLY A 30 5.76 -1.38 -5.42
CA GLY A 30 6.08 -1.20 -4.00
C GLY A 30 4.92 -0.69 -3.13
N LEU A 31 3.79 -0.28 -3.72
CA LEU A 31 2.62 0.18 -2.97
C LEU A 31 1.78 -0.99 -2.46
N ASN A 32 1.41 -0.94 -1.18
CA ASN A 32 0.59 -1.94 -0.50
C ASN A 32 -0.43 -1.27 0.42
N LEU A 33 -1.62 -1.85 0.54
CA LEU A 33 -2.60 -1.50 1.58
C LEU A 33 -2.45 -2.46 2.75
N ARG A 34 -1.99 -1.97 3.90
CA ARG A 34 -2.00 -2.72 5.16
C ARG A 34 -3.38 -2.61 5.80
N VAL A 35 -3.97 -3.76 6.13
CA VAL A 35 -5.22 -3.85 6.87
C VAL A 35 -4.90 -4.51 8.21
N LEU A 36 -5.06 -3.76 9.29
CA LEU A 36 -4.88 -4.27 10.65
C LEU A 36 -6.12 -5.08 11.07
N ALA A 37 -5.94 -6.01 12.01
CA ALA A 37 -7.04 -6.79 12.59
C ALA A 37 -8.10 -5.90 13.28
N ILE A 38 -7.71 -4.71 13.75
CA ILE A 38 -8.61 -3.71 14.34
C ILE A 38 -9.50 -2.98 13.30
N GLY A 39 -9.27 -3.18 12.00
CA GLY A 39 -10.03 -2.55 10.91
C GLY A 39 -9.37 -1.31 10.30
N THR A 40 -8.30 -0.80 10.90
CA THR A 40 -7.53 0.32 10.33
C THR A 40 -6.83 -0.08 9.04
N LYS A 41 -6.95 0.77 8.03
CA LYS A 41 -6.33 0.60 6.73
C LYS A 41 -5.29 1.69 6.51
N THR A 42 -4.09 1.32 6.10
CA THR A 42 -2.98 2.26 5.91
C THR A 42 -2.21 1.92 4.65
N TRP A 43 -1.88 2.93 3.85
CA TRP A 43 -1.05 2.77 2.68
C TRP A 43 0.43 2.71 3.08
N LEU A 44 1.11 1.66 2.62
CA LEU A 44 2.54 1.44 2.78
C LEU A 44 3.22 1.45 1.43
N LEU A 45 4.30 2.20 1.31
CA LEU A 45 5.16 2.20 0.15
C LEU A 45 6.52 1.59 0.51
N ASN A 46 6.85 0.46 -0.11
CA ASN A 46 8.19 -0.07 -0.13
C ASN A 46 8.98 0.61 -1.26
N TYR A 47 9.88 1.52 -0.90
CA TYR A 47 10.74 2.20 -1.87
C TYR A 47 12.21 2.05 -1.48
N GLN A 48 13.08 2.30 -2.45
CA GLN A 48 14.51 2.33 -2.24
C GLN A 48 14.93 3.77 -1.98
N ARG A 49 15.45 4.04 -0.77
CA ARG A 49 15.86 5.40 -0.42
C ARG A 49 16.96 5.90 -1.38
N PRO A 50 16.82 7.11 -1.95
CA PRO A 50 17.91 7.73 -2.71
C PRO A 50 19.12 7.90 -1.76
N GLY A 51 20.31 7.60 -2.26
CA GLY A 51 21.56 7.64 -1.49
C GLY A 51 21.94 6.32 -0.81
N THR A 52 21.11 5.78 0.09
CA THR A 52 21.50 4.59 0.87
C THR A 52 21.21 3.25 0.19
N LYS A 53 20.41 3.24 -0.88
CA LYS A 53 19.90 2.03 -1.56
C LYS A 53 19.18 1.03 -0.64
N LYS A 54 18.87 1.42 0.61
CA LYS A 54 18.13 0.58 1.55
C LYS A 54 16.65 0.58 1.18
N ARG A 55 16.06 -0.62 1.10
CA ARG A 55 14.61 -0.79 0.98
C ARG A 55 13.95 -0.41 2.30
N THR A 56 12.92 0.42 2.25
CA THR A 56 12.22 0.89 3.45
C THR A 56 10.74 1.00 3.16
N ASN A 57 9.94 0.68 4.18
CA ASN A 57 8.50 0.89 4.16
C ASN A 57 8.21 2.27 4.76
N ILE A 58 7.55 3.15 4.01
CA ILE A 58 6.99 4.40 4.51
C ILE A 58 5.46 4.30 4.54
N SER A 59 4.84 4.87 5.56
CA SER A 59 3.39 5.02 5.62
C SER A 59 2.99 6.28 4.85
N LEU A 60 2.16 6.14 3.82
CA LEU A 60 1.63 7.26 3.04
C LEU A 60 0.39 7.88 3.68
N GLY A 61 -0.28 7.17 4.59
CA GLY A 61 -1.44 7.66 5.33
C GLY A 61 -2.57 6.62 5.47
N PRO A 62 -3.57 6.90 6.31
CA PRO A 62 -4.71 6.02 6.50
C PRO A 62 -5.72 6.14 5.36
N TYR A 63 -6.45 5.07 5.06
CA TYR A 63 -7.65 5.10 4.23
C TYR A 63 -8.88 5.25 5.15
N PRO A 64 -9.89 6.09 4.83
CA PRO A 64 -10.16 6.70 3.53
C PRO A 64 -9.56 8.10 3.30
N GLU A 65 -8.82 8.68 4.26
CA GLU A 65 -8.21 10.01 4.11
C GLU A 65 -7.30 10.09 2.88
N VAL A 66 -6.48 9.06 2.66
CA VAL A 66 -5.69 8.87 1.45
C VAL A 66 -6.39 7.84 0.56
N THR A 67 -6.86 8.28 -0.60
CA THR A 67 -7.48 7.41 -1.60
C THR A 67 -6.44 6.57 -2.34
N LEU A 68 -6.89 5.55 -3.08
CA LEU A 68 -5.99 4.73 -3.91
C LEU A 68 -5.26 5.59 -4.97
N ALA A 69 -5.95 6.56 -5.56
CA ALA A 69 -5.35 7.50 -6.51
C ALA A 69 -4.26 8.35 -5.84
N ALA A 70 -4.57 8.99 -4.71
CA ALA A 70 -3.60 9.79 -3.96
C ALA A 70 -2.38 8.96 -3.53
N ALA A 71 -2.58 7.71 -3.09
CA ALA A 71 -1.48 6.81 -2.74
C ALA A 71 -0.58 6.47 -3.94
N ARG A 72 -1.16 6.36 -5.15
CA ARG A 72 -0.40 6.15 -6.39
C ARG A 72 0.38 7.39 -6.82
N ASP A 73 -0.17 8.58 -6.59
CA ASP A 73 0.50 9.86 -6.87
C ASP A 73 1.67 10.07 -5.90
N LEU A 74 1.45 9.89 -4.59
CA LEU A 74 2.51 9.93 -3.58
C LEU A 74 3.64 8.91 -3.86
N ARG A 75 3.31 7.74 -4.40
CA ARG A 75 4.32 6.78 -4.88
C ARG A 75 5.15 7.35 -6.02
N LEU A 76 4.54 8.04 -6.98
CA LEU A 76 5.25 8.63 -8.10
C LEU A 76 6.18 9.76 -7.62
N GLU A 77 5.74 10.54 -6.65
CA GLU A 77 6.54 11.61 -6.02
C GLU A 77 7.74 11.06 -5.22
N ALA A 78 7.59 9.89 -4.59
CA ALA A 78 8.63 9.27 -3.77
C ALA A 78 9.71 8.50 -4.57
N ARG A 79 9.61 8.48 -5.90
CA ARG A 79 10.55 7.79 -6.80
C ARG A 79 11.70 8.68 -7.24
#